data_AF-A0A2H5XAY2-F1
#
_entry.id   AF-A0A2H5XAY2-F1
#
_cell.length_a   1.000
_cell.length_b   1.000
_cell.length_c   1.000
_cell.angle_alpha   90.00
_cell.angle_beta   90.00
_cell.angle_gamma   90.00
#
_symmetry.space_group_name_H-M   'P 1'
#
loop_
_entity.id
_entity.type
_entity.pdbx_description
1 polymer ?
#
loop_
_entity_poly.entity_id
_entity_poly.type
_entity_poly.pdbx_seq_one_letter_code
_entity_poly.pdbx_strand_id
1 'polypeptide(L)'
;MRWSWAILGVSLLILLVAGLAQYMPQARDRAAIREAVRDYLAKQYYTKPQILGIRIADGYATALVYDYETLVLFLQKRQGKWEVVTHGNLLTRETVRLKAKGVPDRIFDQLEIPRAGTIGGATVE
;
A
#
# COMPACT_ATOMS: atom_id res chain seq x y z
N MET A 1 -24.29 -8.72 42.45
CA MET A 1 -23.26 -7.68 42.16
C MET A 1 -21.90 -8.20 41.67
N ARG A 2 -21.43 -9.41 42.04
CA ARG A 2 -20.11 -9.93 41.58
C ARG A 2 -20.08 -10.41 40.11
N TRP A 3 -21.21 -10.84 39.57
CA TRP A 3 -21.31 -11.39 38.20
C TRP A 3 -21.29 -10.33 37.10
N SER A 4 -21.77 -9.11 37.38
CA SER A 4 -21.78 -8.00 36.41
C SER A 4 -20.37 -7.53 36.04
N TRP A 5 -19.42 -7.59 36.96
CA TRP A 5 -18.00 -7.28 36.70
C TRP A 5 -17.31 -8.33 35.81
N ALA A 6 -17.68 -9.60 35.93
CA ALA A 6 -17.14 -10.66 35.09
C ALA A 6 -17.60 -10.53 33.63
N ILE A 7 -18.88 -10.17 33.41
CA ILE A 7 -19.44 -9.96 32.07
C ILE A 7 -18.79 -8.74 31.39
N LEU A 8 -18.60 -7.64 32.13
CA LEU A 8 -17.89 -6.45 31.66
C LEU A 8 -16.42 -6.76 31.30
N GLY A 9 -15.72 -7.53 32.14
CA GLY A 9 -14.33 -7.93 31.89
C GLY A 9 -14.16 -8.78 30.63
N VAL A 10 -15.04 -9.76 30.41
CA VAL A 10 -15.01 -10.61 29.21
C VAL A 10 -15.34 -9.80 27.94
N SER A 11 -16.32 -8.90 28.02
CA SER A 11 -16.70 -8.04 26.89
C SER A 11 -15.55 -7.09 26.49
N LEU A 12 -14.86 -6.52 27.47
CA LEU A 12 -13.69 -5.66 27.24
C LEU A 12 -12.53 -6.44 26.61
N LEU A 13 -12.31 -7.68 27.04
CA LEU A 13 -11.25 -8.53 26.52
C LEU A 13 -11.52 -8.92 25.05
N ILE A 14 -12.77 -9.24 24.70
CA ILE A 14 -13.18 -9.54 23.32
C ILE A 14 -12.98 -8.31 22.43
N LEU A 15 -13.34 -7.11 22.90
CA LEU A 15 -13.14 -5.86 22.15
C LEU A 15 -11.65 -5.58 21.91
N LEU A 16 -10.79 -5.81 22.89
CA LEU A 16 -9.33 -5.66 22.75
C LEU A 16 -8.74 -6.65 21.74
N VAL A 17 -9.15 -7.91 21.79
CA VAL A 17 -8.69 -8.94 20.86
C VAL A 17 -9.19 -8.67 19.44
N ALA A 18 -10.46 -8.27 19.28
CA ALA A 18 -11.03 -7.91 18.00
C ALA A 18 -10.35 -6.68 17.39
N GLY A 19 -10.03 -5.66 18.22
CA GLY A 19 -9.26 -4.50 17.81
C GLY A 19 -7.88 -4.89 17.30
N LEU A 20 -7.11 -5.68 18.08
CA LEU A 20 -5.78 -6.14 17.68
C LEU A 20 -5.81 -6.98 16.39
N ALA A 21 -6.81 -7.85 16.23
CA ALA A 21 -6.97 -8.69 15.04
C ALA A 21 -7.19 -7.89 13.75
N GLN A 22 -7.82 -6.71 13.83
CA GLN A 22 -8.02 -5.83 12.67
C GLN A 22 -6.74 -5.09 12.23
N TYR A 23 -5.83 -4.78 13.15
CA TYR A 23 -4.59 -4.06 12.84
C TYR A 23 -3.43 -4.98 12.37
N MET A 24 -3.41 -6.23 12.82
CA MET A 24 -2.35 -7.19 12.42
C MET A 24 -2.22 -7.44 10.91
N PRO A 25 -3.29 -7.63 10.10
CA PRO A 25 -3.13 -7.92 8.68
C PRO A 25 -2.49 -6.76 7.92
N GLN A 26 -2.85 -5.51 8.24
CA GLN A 26 -2.26 -4.34 7.58
C GLN A 26 -0.79 -4.16 7.95
N ALA A 27 -0.40 -4.43 9.19
CA ALA A 27 1.00 -4.38 9.61
C ALA A 27 1.85 -5.44 8.89
N ARG A 28 1.31 -6.65 8.72
CA ARG A 28 1.95 -7.75 7.98
C ARG A 28 2.10 -7.41 6.49
N ASP A 29 1.03 -6.93 5.85
CA ASP A 29 1.07 -6.54 4.45
C ASP A 29 2.06 -5.39 4.23
N ARG A 30 2.09 -4.38 5.12
CA ARG A 30 3.09 -3.30 5.05
C ARG A 30 4.52 -3.83 5.17
N ALA A 31 4.78 -4.80 6.05
CA ALA A 31 6.11 -5.40 6.18
C ALA A 31 6.51 -6.16 4.90
N ALA A 32 5.62 -6.99 4.37
CA ALA A 32 5.83 -7.72 3.12
C ALA A 32 6.03 -6.79 1.91
N ILE A 33 5.29 -5.67 1.85
CA ILE A 33 5.49 -4.63 0.83
C ILE A 33 6.87 -3.99 0.97
N ARG A 34 7.32 -3.65 2.18
CA ARG A 34 8.66 -3.07 2.38
C ARG A 34 9.76 -4.01 1.90
N GLU A 35 9.63 -5.29 2.20
CA GLU A 35 10.56 -6.33 1.75
C GLU A 35 10.56 -6.42 0.22
N ALA A 36 9.39 -6.54 -0.40
CA ALA A 36 9.25 -6.59 -1.87
C ALA A 36 9.82 -5.34 -2.57
N VAL A 37 9.62 -4.15 -1.99
CA VAL A 37 10.19 -2.89 -2.50
C VAL A 37 11.71 -2.90 -2.38
N ARG A 38 12.26 -3.29 -1.23
CA ARG A 38 13.72 -3.35 -1.03
C ARG A 38 14.38 -4.34 -1.98
N ASP A 39 13.82 -5.52 -2.12
CA ASP A 39 14.33 -6.56 -3.02
C ASP A 39 14.29 -6.12 -4.48
N TYR A 40 13.22 -5.43 -4.87
CA TYR A 40 13.09 -4.89 -6.23
C TYR A 40 14.12 -3.78 -6.49
N LEU A 41 14.26 -2.83 -5.57
CA LEU A 41 15.15 -1.69 -5.72
C LEU A 41 16.63 -2.11 -5.65
N ALA A 42 16.97 -3.10 -4.82
CA ALA A 42 18.31 -3.69 -4.79
C ALA A 42 18.70 -4.30 -6.14
N LYS A 43 17.75 -4.95 -6.84
CA LYS A 43 17.97 -5.47 -8.21
C LYS A 43 18.15 -4.36 -9.26
N GLN A 44 17.65 -3.16 -8.98
CA GLN A 44 17.78 -1.97 -9.83
C GLN A 44 18.96 -1.08 -9.43
N TYR A 45 19.89 -1.58 -8.59
CA TYR A 45 21.10 -0.88 -8.13
C TYR A 45 20.85 0.36 -7.26
N TYR A 46 19.64 0.54 -6.73
CA TYR A 46 19.36 1.54 -5.70
C TYR A 46 19.99 1.09 -4.37
N THR A 47 20.79 1.95 -3.75
CA THR A 47 21.68 1.56 -2.64
C THR A 47 21.16 1.97 -1.27
N LYS A 48 20.36 3.04 -1.18
CA LYS A 48 19.81 3.53 0.10
C LYS A 48 18.35 4.02 -0.02
N PRO A 49 17.43 3.20 -0.55
CA PRO A 49 16.04 3.62 -0.70
C PRO A 49 15.34 3.82 0.64
N GLN A 50 14.81 5.02 0.87
CA GLN A 50 13.98 5.37 2.01
C GLN A 50 12.51 5.28 1.63
N ILE A 51 11.77 4.37 2.28
CA ILE A 51 10.32 4.23 2.05
C ILE A 51 9.61 5.30 2.86
N LEU A 52 9.07 6.31 2.19
CA LEU A 52 8.39 7.46 2.77
C LEU A 52 6.93 7.15 3.14
N GLY A 53 6.26 6.32 2.34
CA GLY A 53 4.84 6.02 2.55
C GLY A 53 4.41 4.75 1.82
N ILE A 54 3.39 4.07 2.37
CA ILE A 54 2.75 2.90 1.77
C ILE A 54 1.24 3.07 1.88
N ARG A 55 0.57 2.93 0.74
CA ARG A 55 -0.89 2.89 0.61
C ARG A 55 -1.30 1.51 0.11
N ILE A 56 -2.39 0.96 0.63
CA ILE A 56 -2.84 -0.41 0.33
C ILE A 56 -4.34 -0.37 0.06
N ALA A 57 -4.78 -1.00 -1.02
CA ALA A 57 -6.16 -1.06 -1.47
C ALA A 57 -6.43 -2.40 -2.16
N ASP A 58 -7.30 -3.25 -1.61
CA ASP A 58 -7.79 -4.51 -2.22
C ASP A 58 -6.74 -5.33 -3.01
N GLY A 59 -5.62 -5.68 -2.38
CA GLY A 59 -4.57 -6.48 -3.05
C GLY A 59 -3.69 -5.68 -4.03
N TYR A 60 -3.78 -4.36 -4.00
CA TYR A 60 -2.87 -3.42 -4.67
C TYR A 60 -2.24 -2.51 -3.64
N ALA A 61 -1.06 -1.98 -3.96
CA ALA A 61 -0.40 -1.03 -3.09
C ALA A 61 0.42 -0.03 -3.90
N THR A 62 0.70 1.11 -3.27
CA THR A 62 1.63 2.10 -3.78
C THR A 62 2.64 2.42 -2.70
N ALA A 63 3.91 2.38 -3.05
CA ALA A 63 5.00 2.76 -2.16
C ALA A 63 5.69 4.02 -2.70
N LEU A 64 5.80 5.04 -1.87
CA LEU A 64 6.60 6.22 -2.14
C LEU A 64 7.98 5.97 -1.56
N VAL A 65 9.01 6.09 -2.39
CA VAL A 65 10.40 5.86 -2.03
C VAL A 65 11.24 7.04 -2.45
N TYR A 66 12.30 7.31 -1.70
CA TYR A 66 13.31 8.30 -2.05
C TYR A 66 14.68 7.63 -2.11
N ASP A 67 15.34 7.74 -3.26
CA ASP A 67 16.76 7.42 -3.43
C ASP A 67 17.38 8.38 -4.46
N TYR A 68 17.93 9.50 -3.99
CA TYR A 68 18.34 10.69 -4.78
C TYR A 68 17.21 11.38 -5.57
N GLU A 69 16.20 10.63 -6.00
CA GLU A 69 14.95 11.07 -6.60
C GLU A 69 13.75 10.40 -5.92
N THR A 70 12.57 11.00 -6.04
CA THR A 70 11.31 10.41 -5.56
C THR A 70 10.78 9.41 -6.59
N LEU A 71 10.62 8.17 -6.15
CA LEU A 71 10.05 7.07 -6.92
C LEU A 71 8.70 6.68 -6.35
N VAL A 72 7.72 6.50 -7.23
CA VAL A 72 6.45 5.87 -6.90
C VAL A 72 6.50 4.44 -7.46
N LEU A 73 6.24 3.45 -6.62
CA LEU A 73 6.16 2.05 -7.01
C LEU A 73 4.72 1.56 -6.91
N PHE A 74 4.22 0.91 -7.96
CA PHE A 74 2.93 0.23 -7.94
C PHE A 74 3.15 -1.27 -7.73
N LEU A 75 2.44 -1.82 -6.74
CA LEU A 75 2.52 -3.21 -6.34
C LEU A 75 1.18 -3.92 -6.48
N GLN A 76 1.23 -5.20 -6.79
CA GLN A 76 0.08 -6.07 -6.86
C GLN A 76 0.34 -7.35 -6.05
N LYS A 77 -0.67 -7.80 -5.31
CA LYS A 77 -0.63 -9.06 -4.58
C LYS A 77 -1.02 -10.20 -5.53
N ARG A 78 -0.06 -11.07 -5.84
CA ARG A 78 -0.24 -12.25 -6.70
C ARG A 78 0.07 -13.50 -5.89
N GLN A 79 -0.87 -14.45 -5.87
CA GLN A 79 -0.72 -15.71 -5.12
C GLN A 79 -0.27 -15.51 -3.65
N GLY A 80 -0.76 -14.45 -3.00
CA GLY A 80 -0.42 -14.12 -1.61
C GLY A 80 0.90 -13.34 -1.41
N LYS A 81 1.69 -13.12 -2.46
CA LYS A 81 2.95 -12.36 -2.42
C LYS A 81 2.79 -10.98 -3.04
N TRP A 82 3.46 -9.97 -2.48
CA TRP A 82 3.48 -8.62 -3.03
C TRP A 82 4.60 -8.50 -4.05
N GLU A 83 4.26 -8.05 -5.26
CA GLU A 83 5.22 -7.87 -6.34
C GLU A 83 5.13 -6.44 -6.88
N VAL A 84 6.30 -5.82 -7.09
CA VAL A 84 6.38 -4.53 -7.80
C VAL A 84 6.11 -4.77 -9.27
N VAL A 85 5.05 -4.18 -9.81
CA VAL A 85 4.69 -4.30 -11.23
C VAL A 85 5.35 -3.21 -12.06
N THR A 86 5.42 -1.99 -11.53
CA THR A 86 6.04 -0.86 -12.21
C THR A 86 6.51 0.18 -11.20
N HIS A 87 7.49 0.98 -11.58
CA HIS A 87 7.98 2.12 -10.81
C HIS A 87 8.26 3.29 -11.75
N GLY A 88 8.26 4.50 -11.20
CA GLY A 88 8.70 5.70 -11.90
C GLY A 88 8.50 6.95 -11.05
N ASN A 89 9.13 8.05 -11.46
CA ASN A 89 9.06 9.32 -10.73
C ASN A 89 7.65 9.93 -10.78
N LEU A 90 6.93 9.67 -11.88
CA LEU A 90 5.55 10.07 -12.12
C LEU A 90 4.76 8.87 -12.65
N LEU A 91 4.17 8.10 -11.72
CA LEU A 91 3.21 7.06 -12.11
C LEU A 91 1.84 7.69 -12.34
N THR A 92 1.26 7.39 -13.50
CA THR A 92 -0.11 7.73 -13.84
C THR A 92 -0.95 6.47 -13.99
N ARG A 93 -2.27 6.60 -13.98
CA ARG A 93 -3.17 5.44 -14.18
C ARG A 93 -2.88 4.75 -15.49
N GLU A 94 -2.55 5.50 -16.52
CA GLU A 94 -2.25 5.03 -17.87
C GLU A 94 -0.96 4.22 -17.89
N THR A 95 0.12 4.71 -17.25
CA THR A 95 1.37 3.94 -17.19
C THR A 95 1.22 2.66 -16.40
N VAL A 96 0.44 2.69 -15.31
CA VAL A 96 0.11 1.47 -14.56
C VAL A 96 -0.73 0.51 -15.41
N ARG A 97 -1.76 0.98 -16.12
CA ARG A 97 -2.61 0.13 -16.99
C ARG A 97 -1.82 -0.56 -18.10
N LEU A 98 -0.76 0.05 -18.61
CA LEU A 98 0.12 -0.57 -19.60
C LEU A 98 0.83 -1.83 -19.06
N LYS A 99 1.11 -1.88 -17.75
CA LYS A 99 1.83 -2.99 -17.10
C LYS A 99 0.92 -3.93 -16.30
N ALA A 100 -0.10 -3.39 -15.65
CA ALA A 100 -1.11 -4.09 -14.87
C ALA A 100 -2.49 -3.93 -15.53
N LYS A 101 -2.81 -4.82 -16.48
CA LYS A 101 -4.14 -4.85 -17.11
C LYS A 101 -5.19 -5.34 -16.10
N GLY A 102 -6.35 -4.69 -16.07
CA GLY A 102 -7.50 -5.10 -15.26
C GLY A 102 -7.55 -4.52 -13.83
N VAL A 103 -6.70 -3.54 -13.50
CA VAL A 103 -6.81 -2.79 -12.24
C VAL A 103 -8.08 -1.93 -12.27
N PRO A 104 -9.02 -2.09 -11.31
CA PRO A 104 -10.25 -1.29 -11.27
C PRO A 104 -10.00 0.18 -10.94
N ASP A 105 -10.82 1.08 -11.47
CA ASP A 105 -10.62 2.54 -11.29
C ASP A 105 -10.68 3.01 -9.85
N ARG A 106 -11.54 2.38 -9.04
CA ARG A 106 -11.63 2.61 -7.59
C ARG A 106 -10.28 2.45 -6.88
N ILE A 107 -9.40 1.58 -7.39
CA ILE A 107 -8.09 1.31 -6.78
C ILE A 107 -7.14 2.46 -7.07
N PHE A 108 -7.18 3.02 -8.28
CA PHE A 108 -6.38 4.21 -8.60
C PHE A 108 -6.78 5.40 -7.75
N ASP A 109 -8.07 5.58 -7.49
CA ASP A 109 -8.56 6.64 -6.61
C ASP A 109 -8.12 6.42 -5.15
N GLN A 110 -8.26 5.20 -4.61
CA GLN A 110 -7.86 4.86 -3.24
C GLN A 110 -6.34 4.93 -2.99
N LEU A 111 -5.55 4.65 -4.02
CA LEU A 111 -4.09 4.79 -3.99
C LEU A 111 -3.61 6.21 -4.33
N GLU A 112 -4.54 7.09 -4.72
CA GLU A 112 -4.35 8.46 -5.21
C GLU A 112 -3.35 8.54 -6.39
N ILE A 113 -3.47 7.61 -7.34
CA ILE A 113 -2.66 7.65 -8.56
C ILE A 113 -3.27 8.65 -9.54
N PRO A 114 -2.53 9.68 -9.97
CA PRO A 114 -3.06 10.72 -10.85
C PRO A 114 -3.34 10.18 -12.26
N ARG A 115 -4.29 10.80 -12.97
CA ARG A 115 -4.48 10.58 -14.41
C ARG A 115 -3.38 11.31 -15.19
N ALA A 116 -3.02 10.78 -16.36
CA ALA A 116 -2.14 11.48 -17.29
C ALA A 116 -2.71 12.87 -17.62
N GLY A 117 -1.86 13.89 -17.58
CA GLY A 117 -2.26 15.28 -17.79
C GLY A 117 -2.61 16.06 -16.52
N THR A 118 -2.69 15.41 -15.34
CA THR A 118 -2.89 16.10 -14.06
C THR A 118 -1.53 16.48 -13.45
N ILE A 119 -0.97 17.62 -13.81
CA ILE A 119 0.22 18.20 -13.15
C ILE A 119 -0.26 19.13 -12.04
N GLY A 120 -0.03 18.78 -10.77
CA GLY A 120 -0.30 19.67 -9.63
C GLY A 120 -1.75 19.76 -9.14
N GLY A 121 -2.60 18.76 -9.43
CA GLY A 121 -3.99 18.73 -8.94
C GLY A 121 -4.97 19.62 -9.71
N ALA A 122 -4.50 20.37 -10.71
CA ALA A 122 -5.36 21.00 -11.69
C ALA A 122 -5.55 20.04 -12.87
N THR A 123 -6.77 19.52 -13.03
CA THR A 123 -7.25 19.04 -14.32
C THR A 123 -7.21 20.23 -15.29
N VAL A 124 -6.35 20.14 -16.31
CA VAL A 124 -6.41 21.05 -17.45
C VAL A 124 -7.57 20.57 -18.32
N GLU A 125 -8.69 21.30 -18.28
CA GLU A 125 -9.72 21.28 -19.33
C GLU A 125 -9.28 22.15 -20.51
#